data_AF-A0A542DND7-F1
#
_entry.id   AF-A0A542DND7-F1
#
_cell.length_a   1.000
_cell.length_b   1.000
_cell.length_c   1.000
_cell.angle_alpha   90.00
_cell.angle_beta   90.00
_cell.angle_gamma   90.00
#
_symmetry.space_group_name_H-M   'P 1'
#
loop_
_entity.id
_entity.type
_entity.pdbx_description
1 polymer ?
#
loop_
_entity_poly.entity_id
_entity_poly.type
_entity_poly.pdbx_seq_one_letter_code
_entity_poly.pdbx_strand_id
1 'polypeptide(L)'
;MISPAQAEANQLLCCELYRHLDEADFLAGKWTKWSDEDIQHARALIPDLLRVIRAVLDIHQATWQGTCRLCYRPWPCATVQCIHRVVKDPDREFVKLVRLSEP
;
A
#
# COMPACT_ATOMS: atom_id res chain seq x y z
N MET A 1 12.25 -15.69 15.58
CA MET A 1 11.62 -14.88 16.66
C MET A 1 12.22 -13.49 16.58
N ILE A 2 11.40 -12.45 16.44
CA ILE A 2 11.87 -11.05 16.44
C ILE A 2 11.97 -10.53 17.87
N SER A 3 12.82 -9.54 18.13
CA SER A 3 12.93 -8.94 19.48
C SER A 3 11.68 -8.12 19.83
N PRO A 4 11.40 -7.88 21.13
CA PRO A 4 10.29 -7.00 21.54
C PRO A 4 10.36 -5.61 20.90
N ALA A 5 11.55 -5.01 20.83
CA ALA A 5 11.76 -3.72 20.18
C ALA A 5 11.47 -3.75 18.67
N GLN A 6 11.79 -4.86 17.98
CA GLN A 6 11.43 -5.02 16.56
C GLN A 6 9.93 -5.20 16.36
N ALA A 7 9.25 -5.90 17.27
CA ALA A 7 7.80 -6.05 17.20
C ALA A 7 7.09 -4.70 17.40
N GLU A 8 7.54 -3.91 18.37
CA GLU A 8 7.03 -2.55 18.62
C GLU A 8 7.29 -1.62 17.42
N ALA A 9 8.50 -1.63 16.86
CA ALA A 9 8.82 -0.84 15.67
C ALA A 9 7.94 -1.22 14.46
N ASN A 10 7.69 -2.52 14.25
CA ASN A 10 6.80 -2.98 13.19
C ASN A 10 5.36 -2.51 13.43
N GLN A 11 4.89 -2.56 14.68
CA GLN A 11 3.55 -2.10 15.02
C GLN A 11 3.38 -0.61 14.77
N LEU A 12 4.35 0.22 15.18
CA LEU A 12 4.34 1.67 14.95
C LEU A 12 4.30 1.99 13.46
N LEU A 13 5.14 1.31 12.66
CA LEU A 13 5.14 1.46 11.20
C LEU A 13 3.76 1.11 10.59
N CYS A 14 3.15 0.01 11.03
CA CYS A 14 1.82 -0.37 10.58
C CYS A 14 0.78 0.71 10.95
N CYS A 15 0.79 1.20 12.19
CA CYS A 15 -0.14 2.25 12.64
C CYS A 15 -0.01 3.53 11.82
N GLU A 16 1.21 3.97 11.51
CA GLU A 16 1.42 5.17 10.68
C GLU A 16 0.91 4.98 9.24
N LEU A 17 1.16 3.81 8.64
CA LEU A 17 0.67 3.50 7.29
C LEU A 17 -0.86 3.46 7.24
N TYR A 18 -1.50 2.83 8.23
CA TYR A 18 -2.97 2.80 8.30
C TYR A 18 -3.56 4.18 8.48
N ARG A 19 -2.98 5.03 9.34
CA ARG A 19 -3.43 6.41 9.52
C ARG A 19 -3.44 7.19 8.20
N HIS A 20 -2.39 7.06 7.39
CA HIS A 20 -2.34 7.72 6.08
C HIS A 20 -3.39 7.22 5.09
N LEU A 21 -3.78 5.95 5.18
CA LEU A 21 -4.84 5.38 4.35
C LEU A 21 -6.22 5.82 4.84
N ASP A 22 -6.44 5.85 6.16
CA ASP A 22 -7.69 6.32 6.78
C ASP A 22 -7.94 7.81 6.47
N GLU A 23 -6.88 8.63 6.46
CA GLU A 23 -6.95 10.04 6.04
C GLU A 23 -7.39 10.18 4.57
N ALA A 24 -6.88 9.32 3.69
CA ALA A 24 -7.26 9.31 2.29
C ALA A 24 -8.72 8.86 2.09
N ASP A 25 -9.15 7.84 2.81
CA ASP A 25 -10.51 7.33 2.80
C ASP A 25 -11.51 8.38 3.34
N PHE A 26 -11.16 9.04 4.45
CA PHE A 26 -11.97 10.12 5.02
C PHE A 26 -12.20 11.27 4.02
N LEU A 27 -11.16 11.69 3.31
CA LEU A 27 -11.27 12.73 2.27
C LEU A 27 -12.11 12.25 1.08
N ALA A 28 -11.93 11.00 0.65
CA ALA A 28 -12.67 10.41 -0.46
C ALA A 28 -14.16 10.20 -0.15
N GLY A 29 -14.50 9.85 1.10
CA GLY A 29 -15.85 9.55 1.56
C GLY A 29 -16.73 10.77 1.87
N LYS A 30 -16.24 12.00 1.69
CA LYS A 30 -17.05 13.21 1.93
C LYS A 30 -18.16 13.35 0.88
N TRP A 31 -19.41 13.25 1.34
CA TRP A 31 -20.62 13.42 0.53
C TRP A 31 -20.95 14.89 0.22
N THR A 32 -20.29 15.84 0.89
CA THR A 32 -20.42 17.30 0.65
C THR A 32 -19.37 17.80 -0.34
N LYS A 33 -19.55 19.01 -0.89
CA LYS A 33 -18.48 19.68 -1.65
C LYS A 33 -17.22 19.78 -0.78
N TRP A 34 -16.07 19.39 -1.35
CA TRP A 34 -14.77 19.56 -0.71
C TRP A 34 -14.50 21.04 -0.44
N SER A 35 -14.01 21.35 0.75
CA SER A 35 -13.48 22.68 1.06
C SER A 35 -12.15 22.91 0.33
N ASP A 36 -11.68 24.15 0.28
CA ASP A 36 -10.34 24.43 -0.24
C ASP A 36 -9.25 23.73 0.59
N GLU A 37 -9.46 23.57 1.90
CA GLU A 37 -8.57 22.81 2.79
C GLU A 37 -8.53 21.32 2.42
N ASP A 38 -9.69 20.71 2.14
CA ASP A 38 -9.78 19.31 1.69
C ASP A 38 -9.03 19.10 0.37
N ILE A 39 -9.17 20.04 -0.57
CA ILE A 39 -8.46 20.00 -1.85
C ILE A 39 -6.95 20.09 -1.64
N GLN A 40 -6.48 21.02 -0.79
CA GLN A 40 -5.05 21.14 -0.50
C GLN A 40 -4.51 19.89 0.20
N HIS A 41 -5.26 19.32 1.14
CA HIS A 41 -4.86 18.11 1.84
C HIS A 41 -4.78 16.91 0.88
N ALA A 42 -5.80 16.69 0.05
CA ALA A 42 -5.80 15.62 -0.96
C ALA A 42 -4.66 15.79 -1.98
N ARG A 43 -4.34 17.03 -2.37
CA ARG A 43 -3.21 17.34 -3.25
C ARG A 43 -1.85 17.03 -2.63
N ALA A 44 -1.72 17.03 -1.31
CA ALA A 44 -0.52 16.59 -0.62
C ALA A 44 -0.48 15.06 -0.47
N LEU A 45 -1.59 14.47 0.00
CA LEU A 45 -1.66 13.06 0.37
C LEU A 45 -1.58 12.10 -0.82
N ILE A 46 -2.31 12.36 -1.91
CA ILE A 46 -2.35 11.46 -3.07
C ILE A 46 -0.97 11.29 -3.71
N PRO A 47 -0.20 12.37 -4.00
CA PRO A 47 1.16 12.23 -4.51
C PRO A 47 2.10 11.45 -3.59
N ASP A 48 1.94 11.58 -2.27
CA ASP A 48 2.78 10.86 -1.30
C ASP A 48 2.49 9.36 -1.34
N LEU A 49 1.22 8.95 -1.37
CA LEU A 49 0.83 7.55 -1.57
C LEU A 49 1.34 6.99 -2.91
N LEU A 50 1.22 7.76 -3.99
CA LEU A 50 1.78 7.38 -5.29
C LEU A 50 3.31 7.24 -5.26
N ARG A 51 4.01 8.12 -4.52
CA ARG A 51 5.46 8.06 -4.36
C ARG A 51 5.89 6.78 -3.66
N VAL A 52 5.18 6.38 -2.61
CA VAL A 52 5.45 5.12 -1.89
C VAL A 52 5.28 3.92 -2.82
N ILE A 53 4.17 3.83 -3.54
CA ILE A 53 3.91 2.71 -4.47
C ILE A 53 4.98 2.66 -5.58
N ARG A 54 5.33 3.82 -6.16
CA ARG A 54 6.38 3.92 -7.18
C ARG A 54 7.74 3.49 -6.64
N ALA A 55 8.12 3.94 -5.44
CA ALA A 55 9.38 3.55 -4.82
C ALA A 55 9.44 2.03 -4.61
N VAL A 56 8.35 1.39 -4.17
CA VAL A 56 8.29 -0.08 -4.05
C VAL A 56 8.46 -0.74 -5.43
N LEU A 57 7.77 -0.26 -6.46
CA LEU A 57 7.89 -0.80 -7.81
C LEU A 57 9.31 -0.66 -8.39
N ASP A 58 9.98 0.46 -8.11
CA ASP A 58 11.36 0.72 -8.57
C ASP A 58 12.38 -0.24 -7.96
N ILE A 59 12.17 -0.64 -6.71
CA ILE A 59 13.02 -1.63 -6.05
C ILE A 59 12.72 -3.04 -6.59
N HIS A 60 11.48 -3.32 -6.98
CA HIS A 60 11.02 -4.61 -7.49
C HIS A 60 11.06 -4.76 -9.03
N GLN A 61 11.94 -4.02 -9.72
CA GLN A 61 12.10 -4.11 -11.17
C GLN A 61 12.62 -5.47 -11.67
N ALA A 62 12.33 -5.78 -12.94
CA ALA A 62 12.87 -6.96 -13.63
C ALA A 62 14.34 -6.77 -13.99
N THR A 63 15.14 -7.81 -13.85
CA THR A 63 16.51 -7.90 -14.39
C THR A 63 16.47 -8.44 -15.82
N TRP A 64 17.62 -8.37 -16.52
CA TRP A 64 17.79 -8.98 -17.85
C TRP A 64 17.57 -10.50 -17.87
N GLN A 65 17.62 -11.17 -16.70
CA GLN A 65 17.37 -12.60 -16.55
C GLN A 65 15.89 -12.94 -16.29
N GLY A 66 14.99 -11.93 -16.30
CA GLY A 66 13.57 -12.15 -16.01
C GLY A 66 13.25 -12.37 -14.52
N THR A 67 14.17 -12.02 -13.62
CA THR A 67 13.97 -12.11 -12.17
C THR A 67 13.77 -10.73 -11.53
N CYS A 68 13.13 -10.65 -10.38
CA CYS A 68 13.03 -9.43 -9.60
C CYS A 68 14.37 -9.08 -8.94
N ARG A 69 14.79 -7.82 -9.07
CA ARG A 69 16.06 -7.30 -8.51
C ARG A 69 16.18 -7.46 -6.99
N LEU A 70 15.07 -7.30 -6.25
CA LEU A 70 15.07 -7.40 -4.78
C LEU A 70 14.84 -8.82 -4.28
N CYS A 71 13.85 -9.52 -4.85
CA CYS A 71 13.44 -10.84 -4.34
C CYS A 71 14.26 -12.00 -4.91
N TYR A 72 14.98 -11.79 -6.02
CA TYR A 72 15.67 -12.83 -6.78
C TYR A 72 14.76 -14.00 -7.23
N ARG A 73 13.46 -13.73 -7.39
CA ARG A 73 12.43 -14.67 -7.88
C ARG A 73 11.99 -14.29 -9.29
N PRO A 74 11.36 -15.19 -10.08
CA PRO A 74 10.79 -14.83 -11.38
C PRO A 74 9.90 -13.59 -11.31
N TRP A 75 10.05 -12.69 -12.28
CA TRP A 75 9.26 -11.46 -12.38
C TRP A 75 8.01 -11.68 -13.26
N PRO A 76 6.83 -11.14 -12.91
CA PRO A 76 6.55 -10.31 -11.73
C PRO A 76 6.56 -11.12 -10.45
N CYS A 77 7.27 -10.63 -9.43
CA CYS A 77 7.33 -11.29 -8.13
C CYS A 77 6.02 -11.11 -7.33
N ALA A 78 5.86 -11.86 -6.23
CA ALA A 78 4.66 -11.82 -5.39
C ALA A 78 4.26 -10.40 -4.96
N THR A 79 5.21 -9.52 -4.61
CA THR A 79 4.93 -8.13 -4.25
C THR A 79 4.30 -7.36 -5.40
N VAL A 80 4.87 -7.43 -6.61
CA VAL A 80 4.35 -6.74 -7.81
C VAL A 80 2.99 -7.30 -8.20
N GLN A 81 2.81 -8.62 -8.12
CA GLN A 81 1.51 -9.26 -8.36
C GLN A 81 0.46 -8.78 -7.35
N CYS A 82 0.82 -8.67 -6.07
CA CYS A 82 -0.06 -8.17 -5.02
C CYS A 82 -0.51 -6.73 -5.29
N ILE A 83 0.46 -5.83 -5.54
CA ILE A 83 0.18 -4.42 -5.88
C ILE A 83 -0.73 -4.35 -7.11
N HIS A 84 -0.42 -5.09 -8.18
CA HIS A 84 -1.23 -5.10 -9.39
C HIS A 84 -2.68 -5.54 -9.10
N ARG A 85 -2.88 -6.63 -8.33
CA ARG A 85 -4.23 -7.11 -7.99
C ARG A 85 -5.00 -6.09 -7.16
N VAL A 86 -4.40 -5.56 -6.10
CA VAL A 86 -5.07 -4.60 -5.19
C VAL A 86 -5.42 -3.29 -5.91
N VAL A 87 -4.56 -2.81 -6.82
CA VAL A 87 -4.86 -1.60 -7.62
C VAL A 87 -5.95 -1.87 -8.67
N LYS A 88 -6.00 -3.06 -9.27
CA LYS A 88 -6.97 -3.38 -10.33
C LYS A 88 -8.38 -3.67 -9.82
N ASP A 89 -8.49 -4.33 -8.66
CA ASP A 89 -9.75 -4.82 -8.11
C ASP A 89 -9.68 -4.86 -6.57
N PRO A 90 -9.67 -3.69 -5.92
CA PRO A 90 -9.49 -3.58 -4.48
C PRO A 90 -10.60 -4.29 -3.70
N ASP A 91 -11.85 -4.20 -4.14
CA ASP A 91 -13.01 -4.80 -3.46
C ASP A 91 -12.91 -6.33 -3.42
N ARG A 92 -12.54 -6.97 -4.53
CA ARG A 92 -12.39 -8.41 -4.59
C ARG A 92 -11.21 -8.91 -3.76
N GLU A 93 -10.11 -8.17 -3.74
CA GLU A 93 -8.96 -8.54 -2.90
C GLU A 93 -9.25 -8.34 -1.41
N PHE A 94 -10.01 -7.31 -1.04
CA PHE A 94 -10.50 -7.12 0.33
C PHE A 94 -11.34 -8.32 0.80
N VAL A 95 -12.32 -8.76 0.00
CA VAL A 95 -13.15 -9.94 0.32
C VAL A 95 -12.29 -11.20 0.50
N LYS A 96 -11.25 -11.39 -0.32
CA LYS A 96 -10.33 -12.53 -0.16
C LYS A 96 -9.56 -12.47 1.15
N LEU A 97 -9.10 -11.29 1.56
CA LEU A 97 -8.34 -11.13 2.80
C LEU A 97 -9.22 -11.40 4.03
N VAL A 98 -10.45 -10.88 4.05
CA VAL A 98 -11.43 -11.16 5.12
C VAL A 98 -11.69 -12.66 5.25
N ARG A 99 -11.93 -13.37 4.14
CA ARG A 99 -12.15 -14.83 4.15
C ARG A 99 -10.94 -15.67 4.59
N LEU A 100 -9.72 -15.14 4.45
CA LEU A 100 -8.49 -15.80 4.91
C LEU A 100 -8.19 -15.53 6.40
N SER A 101 -8.87 -14.57 7.00
CA SER A 101 -8.72 -14.19 8.41
C SER A 101 -9.90 -14.64 9.28
N GLU A 102 -10.93 -15.22 8.68
CA GLU A 102 -11.97 -16.00 9.37
C GLU A 102 -11.39 -17.36 9.82
N PRO A 103 -11.56 -17.74 11.10
CA PRO A 103 -11.03 -18.99 11.66
C PRO A 103 -11.70 -20.27 11.14
#